data_AF-A0A4P7H587-F1
#
_entry.id   AF-A0A4P7H587-F1
#
_cell.length_a   1.000
_cell.length_b   1.000
_cell.length_c   1.000
_cell.angle_alpha   90.00
_cell.angle_beta   90.00
_cell.angle_gamma   90.00
#
_symmetry.space_group_name_H-M   'P 1'
#
loop_
_entity.id
_entity.type
_entity.pdbx_description
1 polymer ?
#
loop_
_entity_poly.entity_id
_entity_poly.type
_entity_poly.pdbx_seq_one_letter_code
_entity_poly.pdbx_strand_id
1 'polypeptide(L)'
;MRFLVPYHLDEHRPELDAPVTPDEVITADLPDVDDPWTRMAVLYEAVAEKVAAAVRKGERPVVASGDCTTSLGMVAGLQRAGVDPAIVWFDAHGDVQTLETSGSGYLGGMPLRMLTGYGRHLIADRIGLRDIPEERAVLVDGRDLDPPEAEFLRTALISHRTVAGLGDLPDGPIYLHLDCDVVDPGDLPGLLFPAPGGPSLQAVSGAVRAIVDTGRVAAFGLACTWRDDQGAADRMRPLVDTV
;
A
#
# COMPACT_ATOMS: atom_id res chain seq x y z
N MET A 1 -5.29 -12.47 10.70
CA MET A 1 -6.42 -12.28 9.78
C MET A 1 -5.88 -11.85 8.43
N ARG A 2 -6.18 -12.61 7.38
CA ARG A 2 -5.80 -12.33 6.00
C ARG A 2 -7.03 -11.95 5.21
N PHE A 3 -6.97 -10.82 4.53
CA PHE A 3 -8.04 -10.34 3.69
C PHE A 3 -7.59 -10.23 2.24
N LEU A 4 -8.52 -10.51 1.33
CA LEU A 4 -8.39 -10.18 -0.08
C LEU A 4 -9.38 -9.07 -0.42
N VAL A 5 -8.88 -8.00 -1.03
CA VAL A 5 -9.68 -6.93 -1.63
C VAL A 5 -9.52 -7.09 -3.15
N PRO A 6 -10.43 -7.81 -3.83
CA PRO A 6 -10.29 -8.17 -5.24
C PRO A 6 -10.68 -6.97 -6.13
N TYR A 7 -9.99 -5.84 -5.97
CA TYR A 7 -10.21 -4.60 -6.71
C TYR A 7 -8.90 -4.02 -7.19
N HIS A 8 -8.94 -3.37 -8.34
CA HIS A 8 -7.93 -2.42 -8.78
C HIS A 8 -8.61 -1.05 -8.89
N LEU A 9 -8.31 -0.15 -7.95
CA LEU A 9 -9.07 1.06 -7.69
C LEU A 9 -10.54 0.71 -7.38
N ASP A 10 -11.49 1.15 -8.21
CA ASP A 10 -12.91 0.86 -8.12
C ASP A 10 -13.40 -0.21 -9.11
N GLU A 11 -12.49 -0.89 -9.81
CA GLU A 11 -12.78 -2.01 -10.70
C GLU A 11 -12.72 -3.33 -9.94
N HIS A 12 -13.85 -4.05 -9.91
CA HIS A 12 -13.92 -5.38 -9.26
C HIS A 12 -13.23 -6.45 -10.13
N ARG A 13 -12.22 -7.09 -9.56
CA ARG A 13 -11.40 -8.16 -10.16
C ARG A 13 -11.52 -9.45 -9.33
N PRO A 14 -12.62 -10.21 -9.47
CA PRO A 14 -12.87 -11.42 -8.66
C PRO A 14 -11.81 -12.53 -8.85
N GLU A 15 -11.07 -12.48 -9.95
CA GLU A 15 -10.00 -13.43 -10.29
C GLU A 15 -8.60 -12.87 -9.97
N LEU A 16 -8.51 -11.81 -9.15
CA LEU A 16 -7.22 -11.22 -8.76
C LEU A 16 -6.28 -12.29 -8.19
N ASP A 17 -5.16 -12.52 -8.89
CA ASP A 17 -4.16 -13.49 -8.50
C ASP A 17 -3.33 -12.94 -7.34
N ALA A 18 -3.72 -13.27 -6.11
CA ALA A 18 -3.08 -12.80 -4.89
C ALA A 18 -2.27 -13.90 -4.18
N PRO A 19 -1.12 -13.57 -3.56
CA PRO A 19 -0.25 -14.52 -2.87
C PRO A 19 -0.77 -14.85 -1.45
N VAL A 20 -2.05 -14.60 -1.17
CA VAL A 20 -2.70 -14.87 0.11
C VAL A 20 -3.79 -15.93 -0.07
N THR A 21 -3.96 -16.78 0.93
CA THR A 21 -5.23 -17.49 1.13
C THR A 21 -6.06 -16.66 2.11
N PRO A 22 -7.13 -15.97 1.66
CA PRO A 22 -7.87 -15.06 2.53
C PRO A 22 -8.73 -15.84 3.54
N ASP A 23 -8.73 -15.38 4.79
CA ASP A 23 -9.74 -15.75 5.80
C ASP A 23 -11.10 -15.12 5.44
N GLU A 24 -11.07 -13.94 4.83
CA GLU A 24 -12.25 -13.19 4.40
C GLU A 24 -11.95 -12.36 3.14
N VAL A 25 -12.91 -12.30 2.22
CA VAL A 25 -12.86 -11.44 1.03
C VAL A 25 -13.69 -10.19 1.31
N ILE A 26 -13.09 -9.02 1.13
CA ILE A 26 -13.75 -7.73 1.35
C ILE A 26 -14.25 -7.20 0.00
N THR A 27 -15.57 -7.09 -0.12
CA THR A 27 -16.24 -6.47 -1.26
C THR A 27 -17.20 -5.41 -0.76
N ALA A 28 -17.63 -4.50 -1.65
CA ALA A 28 -18.60 -3.47 -1.33
C ALA A 28 -19.55 -3.25 -2.50
N ASP A 29 -20.81 -2.89 -2.20
CA ASP A 29 -21.78 -2.48 -3.20
C ASP A 29 -21.45 -1.04 -3.63
N LEU A 30 -20.64 -0.91 -4.69
CA LEU A 30 -20.17 0.39 -5.16
C LEU A 30 -21.33 1.17 -5.81
N PRO A 31 -21.48 2.48 -5.50
CA PRO A 31 -22.55 3.29 -6.08
C PRO A 31 -22.39 3.42 -7.60
N ASP A 32 -23.53 3.46 -8.30
CA ASP A 32 -23.60 3.70 -9.75
C ASP A 32 -23.47 5.20 -10.04
N VAL A 33 -22.25 5.71 -9.89
CA VAL A 33 -21.86 7.10 -10.15
C VAL A 33 -20.54 7.12 -10.92
N ASP A 34 -20.41 8.07 -11.86
CA ASP A 34 -19.18 8.29 -12.63
C ASP A 34 -18.18 9.16 -11.85
N ASP A 35 -17.85 8.71 -10.64
CA ASP A 35 -16.82 9.32 -9.79
C ASP A 35 -16.05 8.22 -9.04
N PRO A 36 -14.81 7.91 -9.47
CA PRO A 36 -14.03 6.84 -8.87
C PRO A 36 -13.72 7.12 -7.39
N TRP A 37 -13.60 8.40 -6.99
CA TRP A 37 -13.35 8.76 -5.59
C TRP A 37 -14.51 8.37 -4.67
N THR A 38 -15.75 8.60 -5.12
CA THR A 38 -16.93 8.17 -4.37
C THR A 38 -17.01 6.65 -4.24
N ARG A 39 -16.71 5.93 -5.31
CA ARG A 39 -16.74 4.47 -5.33
C ARG A 39 -15.64 3.87 -4.44
N MET A 40 -14.40 4.33 -4.60
CA MET A 40 -13.28 3.93 -3.76
C MET A 40 -13.50 4.26 -2.27
N ALA A 41 -14.10 5.41 -1.94
CA ALA A 41 -14.40 5.74 -0.55
C ALA A 41 -15.34 4.71 0.12
N VAL A 42 -16.33 4.19 -0.62
CA VAL A 42 -17.22 3.12 -0.12
C VAL A 42 -16.45 1.81 0.10
N LEU A 43 -15.56 1.46 -0.83
CA LEU A 43 -14.69 0.29 -0.68
C LEU A 43 -13.76 0.43 0.54
N TYR A 44 -13.11 1.57 0.69
CA TYR A 44 -12.12 1.81 1.75
C TYR A 44 -12.76 1.99 3.13
N GLU A 45 -14.03 2.41 3.18
CA GLU A 45 -14.84 2.32 4.39
C GLU A 45 -14.98 0.86 4.85
N ALA A 46 -15.35 -0.05 3.94
CA ALA A 46 -15.48 -1.48 4.24
C ALA A 46 -14.13 -2.10 4.66
N VAL A 47 -13.03 -1.73 3.99
CA VAL A 47 -11.67 -2.14 4.39
C VAL A 47 -11.36 -1.65 5.81
N ALA A 48 -11.61 -0.37 6.10
CA ALA A 48 -11.32 0.23 7.39
C ALA A 48 -12.11 -0.44 8.53
N GLU A 49 -13.38 -0.81 8.30
CA GLU A 49 -14.18 -1.55 9.28
C GLU A 49 -13.59 -2.92 9.62
N LYS A 50 -13.19 -3.69 8.59
CA LYS A 50 -12.64 -5.04 8.76
C LYS A 50 -11.27 -5.00 9.44
N VAL A 51 -10.41 -4.09 9.02
CA VAL A 51 -9.10 -3.85 9.63
C VAL A 51 -9.26 -3.43 11.09
N ALA A 52 -10.14 -2.47 11.40
CA ALA A 52 -10.37 -2.04 12.76
C ALA A 52 -10.89 -3.18 13.66
N ALA A 53 -11.78 -4.02 13.13
CA ALA A 53 -12.32 -5.17 13.85
C ALA A 53 -11.23 -6.22 14.17
N ALA A 54 -10.35 -6.52 13.21
CA ALA A 54 -9.23 -7.44 13.41
C ALA A 54 -8.25 -6.89 14.45
N VAL A 55 -7.85 -5.62 14.34
CA VAL A 55 -6.90 -4.98 15.27
C VAL A 55 -7.45 -4.96 16.70
N ARG A 56 -8.75 -4.67 16.89
CA ARG A 56 -9.40 -4.71 18.21
C ARG A 56 -9.43 -6.10 18.85
N LYS A 57 -9.30 -7.17 18.05
CA LYS A 57 -9.15 -8.55 18.54
C LYS A 57 -7.70 -8.91 18.88
N GLY A 58 -6.76 -7.97 18.73
CA GLY A 58 -5.34 -8.23 18.92
C GLY A 58 -4.67 -8.92 17.73
N GLU A 59 -5.31 -8.92 16.56
CA GLU A 59 -4.78 -9.51 15.35
C GLU A 59 -3.99 -8.47 14.54
N ARG A 60 -3.00 -8.93 13.77
CA ARG A 60 -2.31 -8.15 12.74
C ARG A 60 -2.96 -8.45 11.38
N PRO A 61 -3.76 -7.53 10.81
CA PRO A 61 -4.37 -7.75 9.52
C PRO A 61 -3.34 -7.68 8.38
N VAL A 62 -3.43 -8.63 7.46
CA VAL A 62 -2.75 -8.64 6.17
C VAL A 62 -3.80 -8.42 5.09
N VAL A 63 -3.64 -7.41 4.24
CA VAL A 63 -4.56 -7.13 3.13
C VAL A 63 -3.80 -7.21 1.81
N ALA A 64 -4.26 -8.07 0.91
CA ALA A 64 -3.84 -8.05 -0.49
C ALA A 64 -4.89 -7.34 -1.35
N SER A 65 -4.46 -6.43 -2.22
CA SER A 65 -5.29 -5.64 -3.14
C SER A 65 -4.65 -5.55 -4.52
N GLY A 66 -5.38 -5.10 -5.55
CA GLY A 66 -4.83 -4.94 -6.90
C GLY A 66 -4.03 -3.65 -7.10
N ASP A 67 -4.00 -2.75 -6.11
CA ASP A 67 -3.37 -1.43 -6.16
C ASP A 67 -3.01 -0.91 -4.76
N CYS A 68 -2.29 0.22 -4.72
CA CYS A 68 -1.81 0.88 -3.52
C CYS A 68 -2.85 1.73 -2.77
N THR A 69 -3.92 2.16 -3.41
CA THR A 69 -4.91 3.09 -2.81
C THR A 69 -5.77 2.45 -1.73
N THR A 70 -5.86 1.11 -1.69
CA THR A 70 -6.43 0.35 -0.56
C THR A 70 -5.74 0.67 0.78
N SER A 71 -4.49 1.15 0.75
CA SER A 71 -3.77 1.64 1.94
C SER A 71 -4.52 2.72 2.74
N LEU A 72 -5.35 3.53 2.08
CA LEU A 72 -6.16 4.55 2.75
C LEU A 72 -7.16 3.93 3.73
N GLY A 73 -7.84 2.86 3.31
CA GLY A 73 -8.74 2.08 4.17
C GLY A 73 -7.98 1.35 5.29
N MET A 74 -6.78 0.83 5.00
CA MET A 74 -5.91 0.19 5.98
C MET A 74 -5.53 1.13 7.13
N VAL A 75 -5.01 2.30 6.82
CA VAL A 75 -4.58 3.28 7.83
C VAL A 75 -5.78 3.85 8.57
N ALA A 76 -6.90 4.12 7.89
CA ALA A 76 -8.14 4.53 8.56
C ALA A 76 -8.63 3.46 9.55
N GLY A 77 -8.57 2.18 9.18
CA GLY A 77 -8.91 1.06 10.06
C GLY A 77 -8.02 0.96 11.31
N LEU A 78 -6.71 1.11 11.15
CA LEU A 78 -5.76 1.21 12.27
C LEU A 78 -6.14 2.36 13.21
N GLN A 79 -6.36 3.56 12.67
CA GLN A 79 -6.72 4.74 13.45
C GLN A 79 -8.04 4.57 14.21
N ARG A 80 -9.06 3.94 13.61
CA ARG A 80 -10.33 3.61 14.26
C ARG A 80 -10.17 2.60 15.41
N ALA A 81 -9.15 1.76 15.36
CA ALA A 81 -8.79 0.86 16.45
C ALA A 81 -7.94 1.54 17.54
N GLY A 82 -7.63 2.83 17.39
CA GLY A 82 -6.80 3.58 18.34
C GLY A 82 -5.30 3.44 18.07
N VAL A 83 -4.90 2.88 16.92
CA VAL A 83 -3.50 2.77 16.50
C VAL A 83 -3.18 3.90 15.53
N ASP A 84 -2.19 4.72 15.87
CA ASP A 84 -1.71 5.79 14.99
C ASP A 84 -0.34 5.39 14.41
N PRO A 85 -0.29 4.82 13.19
CA PRO A 85 0.91 4.19 12.67
C PRO A 85 1.88 5.20 12.05
N ALA A 86 3.17 4.87 12.07
CA ALA A 86 4.12 5.33 11.07
C ALA A 86 3.99 4.50 9.78
N ILE A 87 4.45 5.02 8.65
CA ILE A 87 4.37 4.36 7.34
C ILE A 87 5.78 3.92 6.91
N VAL A 88 5.90 2.67 6.49
CA VAL A 88 7.04 2.20 5.71
C VAL A 88 6.50 1.68 4.38
N TRP A 89 6.86 2.37 3.30
CA TRP A 89 6.27 2.22 1.97
C TRP A 89 7.30 1.67 1.00
N PHE A 90 7.26 0.37 0.70
CA PHE A 90 8.11 -0.24 -0.31
C PHE A 90 7.45 -0.15 -1.67
N ASP A 91 8.10 0.53 -2.62
CA ASP A 91 7.52 0.81 -3.92
C ASP A 91 8.61 1.20 -4.92
N ALA A 92 8.47 0.82 -6.19
CA ALA A 92 9.34 1.34 -7.24
C ALA A 92 9.11 2.83 -7.52
N HIS A 93 7.88 3.30 -7.30
CA HIS A 93 7.42 4.64 -7.57
C HIS A 93 7.33 5.47 -6.29
N GLY A 94 6.99 6.75 -6.44
CA GLY A 94 6.84 7.66 -5.32
C GLY A 94 5.49 7.53 -4.62
N ASP A 95 4.44 7.24 -5.38
CA ASP A 95 3.04 7.33 -4.97
C ASP A 95 2.69 8.69 -4.31
N VAL A 96 3.43 9.73 -4.73
CA VAL A 96 3.32 11.09 -4.20
C VAL A 96 2.74 12.09 -5.19
N GLN A 97 2.11 11.60 -6.27
CA GLN A 97 1.45 12.44 -7.24
C GLN A 97 0.23 13.15 -6.65
N THR A 98 -0.16 14.21 -7.35
CA THR A 98 -1.39 14.97 -7.12
C THR A 98 -2.24 14.91 -8.39
N LEU A 99 -3.52 15.26 -8.30
CA LEU A 99 -4.38 15.45 -9.47
C LEU A 99 -3.78 16.43 -10.49
N GLU A 100 -3.05 17.43 -10.00
CA GLU A 100 -2.44 18.47 -10.82
C GLU A 100 -1.14 18.03 -11.50
N THR A 101 -0.40 17.09 -10.89
CA THR A 101 0.92 16.68 -11.37
C THR A 101 0.92 15.35 -12.10
N SER A 102 -0.10 14.52 -11.93
CA SER A 102 -0.18 13.21 -12.59
C SER A 102 -0.31 13.36 -14.11
N GLY A 103 0.65 12.80 -14.86
CA GLY A 103 0.63 12.83 -16.31
C GLY A 103 -0.34 11.81 -16.94
N SER A 104 -0.59 10.70 -16.24
CA SER A 104 -1.46 9.61 -16.69
C SER A 104 -2.90 9.73 -16.19
N GLY A 105 -3.11 10.46 -15.08
CA GLY A 105 -4.37 10.46 -14.34
C GLY A 105 -4.62 9.17 -13.57
N TYR A 106 -3.63 8.27 -13.48
CA TYR A 106 -3.74 7.04 -12.71
C TYR A 106 -3.71 7.33 -11.21
N LEU A 107 -4.78 6.95 -10.51
CA LEU A 107 -4.96 7.29 -9.09
C LEU A 107 -4.05 6.47 -8.18
N GLY A 108 -3.52 5.34 -8.67
CA GLY A 108 -2.58 4.50 -7.95
C GLY A 108 -1.28 5.20 -7.58
N GLY A 109 -0.89 6.26 -8.30
CA GLY A 109 0.32 7.04 -8.03
C GLY A 109 0.18 8.13 -6.96
N MET A 110 -0.93 8.19 -6.22
CA MET A 110 -1.23 9.25 -5.23
C MET A 110 -1.30 8.84 -3.75
N PRO A 111 -1.42 7.55 -3.35
CA PRO A 111 -1.87 7.20 -2.01
C PRO A 111 -0.90 7.59 -0.89
N LEU A 112 0.42 7.58 -1.11
CA LEU A 112 1.36 8.06 -0.10
C LEU A 112 1.22 9.58 0.13
N ARG A 113 0.96 10.36 -0.93
CA ARG A 113 0.63 11.79 -0.77
C ARG A 113 -0.68 12.00 -0.01
N MET A 114 -1.69 11.17 -0.30
CA MET A 114 -3.00 11.27 0.33
C MET A 114 -2.95 10.90 1.82
N LEU A 115 -2.21 9.86 2.18
CA LEU A 115 -1.96 9.48 3.58
C LEU A 115 -1.25 10.59 4.37
N THR A 116 -0.46 11.41 3.70
CA THR A 116 0.26 12.56 4.28
C THR A 116 -0.48 13.89 4.14
N GLY A 117 -1.74 13.88 3.70
CA GLY A 117 -2.68 15.01 3.81
C GLY A 117 -3.08 15.70 2.52
N TYR A 118 -2.63 15.23 1.35
CA TYR A 118 -3.15 15.74 0.08
C TYR A 118 -4.59 15.29 -0.18
N GLY A 119 -5.37 16.17 -0.80
CA GLY A 119 -6.65 15.78 -1.40
C GLY A 119 -7.68 15.23 -0.40
N ARG A 120 -7.65 15.65 0.87
CA ARG A 120 -8.48 15.08 1.95
C ARG A 120 -9.96 14.89 1.58
N HIS A 121 -10.54 15.84 0.86
CA HIS A 121 -11.93 15.84 0.43
C HIS A 121 -12.31 14.71 -0.55
N LEU A 122 -11.32 14.11 -1.22
CA LEU A 122 -11.52 13.02 -2.19
C LEU A 122 -11.95 11.73 -1.47
N ILE A 123 -11.20 11.32 -0.44
CA ILE A 123 -11.44 10.07 0.31
C ILE A 123 -11.31 10.27 1.82
N ALA A 124 -10.22 10.88 2.30
CA ALA A 124 -9.86 10.86 3.71
C ALA A 124 -10.97 11.38 4.64
N ASP A 125 -11.60 12.50 4.29
CA ASP A 125 -12.68 13.09 5.07
C ASP A 125 -13.94 12.19 5.12
N ARG A 126 -14.17 11.39 4.07
CA ARG A 126 -15.33 10.49 3.95
C ARG A 126 -15.19 9.25 4.83
N ILE A 127 -13.96 8.73 4.94
CA ILE A 127 -13.65 7.54 5.75
C ILE A 127 -13.05 7.88 7.12
N GLY A 128 -12.99 9.16 7.49
CA GLY A 128 -12.44 9.61 8.77
C GLY A 128 -10.94 9.32 8.94
N LEU A 129 -10.18 9.28 7.84
CA LEU A 129 -8.73 9.15 7.84
C LEU A 129 -8.09 10.46 8.32
N ARG A 130 -7.21 10.36 9.31
CA ARG A 130 -6.36 11.45 9.79
C ARG A 130 -5.01 11.36 9.11
N ASP A 131 -4.42 12.51 8.83
CA ASP A 131 -3.14 12.57 8.12
C ASP A 131 -2.02 12.01 8.99
N ILE A 132 -1.13 11.25 8.37
CA ILE A 132 0.14 10.84 8.97
C ILE A 132 1.15 11.96 8.71
N PRO A 133 1.81 12.51 9.75
CA PRO A 133 2.88 13.48 9.55
C PRO A 133 3.97 12.93 8.61
N GLU A 134 4.42 13.73 7.65
CA GLU A 134 5.40 13.31 6.64
C GLU A 134 6.68 12.73 7.28
N GLU A 135 7.14 13.28 8.41
CA GLU A 135 8.32 12.78 9.15
C GLU A 135 8.15 11.35 9.73
N ARG A 136 6.92 10.83 9.75
CA ARG A 136 6.60 9.45 10.15
C ARG A 136 6.42 8.51 8.95
N ALA A 137 6.71 8.98 7.73
CA ALA A 137 6.69 8.17 6.53
C ALA A 137 8.10 7.93 5.98
N VAL A 138 8.34 6.69 5.55
CA VAL A 138 9.55 6.29 4.83
C VAL A 138 9.14 5.70 3.49
N LEU A 139 9.57 6.31 2.39
CA LEU A 139 9.56 5.74 1.05
C LEU A 139 10.83 4.90 0.86
N VAL A 140 10.64 3.62 0.54
CA VAL A 140 11.70 2.64 0.33
C VAL A 140 11.77 2.27 -1.15
N ASP A 141 12.93 2.56 -1.72
CA ASP A 141 13.30 2.54 -3.13
C ASP A 141 12.87 3.77 -3.94
N GLY A 142 11.63 3.87 -4.43
CA GLY A 142 11.16 5.06 -5.17
C GLY A 142 12.12 5.49 -6.27
N ARG A 143 12.56 4.53 -7.10
CA ARG A 143 13.59 4.68 -8.12
C ARG A 143 13.05 5.27 -9.42
N ASP A 144 11.77 5.08 -9.70
CA ASP A 144 11.08 5.58 -10.88
C ASP A 144 10.13 6.71 -10.49
N LEU A 145 10.63 7.93 -10.53
CA LEU A 145 9.91 9.13 -10.10
C LEU A 145 9.67 10.03 -11.29
N ASP A 146 8.42 10.45 -11.48
CA ASP A 146 8.13 11.56 -12.37
C ASP A 146 8.80 12.85 -11.84
N PRO A 147 9.21 13.80 -12.70
CA PRO A 147 9.89 15.01 -12.26
C PRO A 147 9.18 15.81 -11.15
N PRO A 148 7.83 15.95 -11.14
CA PRO A 148 7.12 16.59 -10.03
C PRO A 148 7.21 15.83 -8.71
N GLU A 149 7.24 14.49 -8.73
CA GLU A 149 7.39 13.67 -7.52
C GLU A 149 8.78 13.85 -6.92
N ALA A 150 9.82 13.83 -7.76
CA ALA A 150 11.19 14.06 -7.34
C ALA A 150 11.37 15.47 -6.71
N GLU A 151 10.75 16.50 -7.29
CA GLU A 151 10.80 17.86 -6.72
C GLU A 151 10.05 17.95 -5.39
N PHE A 152 8.90 17.30 -5.28
CA PHE A 152 8.17 17.23 -4.01
C PHE A 152 9.02 16.55 -2.92
N LEU A 153 9.57 15.36 -3.21
CA LEU A 153 10.37 14.58 -2.24
C LEU A 153 11.65 15.29 -1.80
N ARG A 154 12.21 16.21 -2.59
CA ARG A 154 13.35 17.05 -2.19
C ARG A 154 13.05 17.98 -1.02
N THR A 155 11.79 18.35 -0.82
CA THR A 155 11.36 19.31 0.20
C THR A 155 10.42 18.72 1.26
N ALA A 156 9.85 17.55 0.97
CA ALA A 156 9.05 16.77 1.91
C ALA A 156 9.86 16.33 3.14
N LEU A 157 9.17 16.05 4.25
CA LEU A 157 9.78 15.41 5.42
C LEU A 157 9.76 13.87 5.36
N ILE A 158 9.23 13.31 4.26
CA ILE A 158 9.24 11.87 3.99
C ILE A 158 10.68 11.41 3.80
N SER A 159 11.11 10.43 4.59
CA SER A 159 12.43 9.82 4.41
C SER A 159 12.45 8.97 3.15
N HIS A 160 13.39 9.21 2.24
CA HIS A 160 13.59 8.39 1.04
C HIS A 160 14.86 7.53 1.16
N ARG A 161 14.72 6.20 1.13
CA ARG A 161 15.81 5.25 1.43
C ARG A 161 15.80 4.08 0.47
N THR A 162 16.92 3.40 0.27
CA THR A 162 16.96 2.14 -0.49
C THR A 162 16.67 0.94 0.42
N VAL A 163 16.30 -0.21 -0.14
CA VAL A 163 16.12 -1.46 0.63
C VAL A 163 17.38 -1.83 1.43
N ALA A 164 18.56 -1.70 0.82
CA ALA A 164 19.84 -1.99 1.49
C ALA A 164 20.20 -0.93 2.54
N GLY A 165 19.72 0.30 2.37
CA GLY A 165 19.99 1.46 3.22
C GLY A 165 18.84 1.83 4.15
N LEU A 166 17.93 0.90 4.46
CA LEU A 166 16.71 1.20 5.20
C LEU A 166 16.98 1.84 6.57
N GLY A 167 18.04 1.42 7.27
CA GLY A 167 18.47 2.01 8.54
C GLY A 167 17.41 1.94 9.64
N ASP A 168 17.34 2.97 10.48
CA ASP A 168 16.43 3.02 11.62
C ASP A 168 14.99 3.31 11.19
N LEU A 169 14.06 2.45 11.61
CA LEU A 169 12.63 2.62 11.33
C LEU A 169 12.02 3.71 12.22
N PRO A 170 10.95 4.38 11.76
CA PRO A 170 10.23 5.36 12.57
C PRO A 170 9.69 4.74 13.87
N ASP A 171 9.53 5.56 14.90
CA ASP A 171 9.03 5.12 16.20
C ASP A 171 7.55 4.73 16.17
N GLY A 172 7.17 3.84 17.10
CA GLY A 172 5.79 3.41 17.29
C GLY A 172 5.33 2.27 16.36
N PRO A 173 4.01 2.03 16.29
CA PRO A 173 3.41 1.03 15.41
C PRO A 173 3.62 1.36 13.94
N ILE A 174 3.79 0.35 13.08
CA ILE A 174 4.09 0.52 11.66
C ILE A 174 2.93 -0.04 10.82
N TYR A 175 2.43 0.76 9.88
CA TYR A 175 1.78 0.26 8.69
C TYR A 175 2.86 -0.02 7.65
N LEU A 176 3.06 -1.31 7.35
CA LEU A 176 4.01 -1.73 6.34
C LEU A 176 3.27 -1.95 5.03
N HIS A 177 3.60 -1.14 4.03
CA HIS A 177 3.05 -1.26 2.68
C HIS A 177 4.12 -1.83 1.75
N LEU A 178 3.70 -2.76 0.89
CA LEU A 178 4.53 -3.33 -0.15
C LEU A 178 3.76 -3.30 -1.47
N ASP A 179 4.11 -2.37 -2.35
CA ASP A 179 3.91 -2.57 -3.78
C ASP A 179 4.97 -3.56 -4.27
N CYS A 180 4.50 -4.61 -4.93
CA CYS A 180 5.37 -5.67 -5.39
C CYS A 180 6.25 -5.24 -6.57
N ASP A 181 5.92 -4.15 -7.25
CA ASP A 181 6.76 -3.59 -8.32
C ASP A 181 8.10 -3.03 -7.82
N VAL A 182 8.26 -2.86 -6.49
CA VAL A 182 9.55 -2.57 -5.87
C VAL A 182 10.59 -3.64 -6.23
N VAL A 183 10.16 -4.88 -6.45
CA VAL A 183 11.04 -5.98 -6.87
C VAL A 183 11.43 -5.80 -8.34
N ASP A 184 12.70 -6.07 -8.67
CA ASP A 184 13.15 -6.05 -10.06
C ASP A 184 12.28 -6.95 -10.95
N PRO A 185 11.82 -6.48 -12.12
CA PRO A 185 10.97 -7.27 -13.01
C PRO A 185 11.63 -8.54 -13.56
N GLY A 186 12.97 -8.65 -13.51
CA GLY A 186 13.69 -9.89 -13.79
C GLY A 186 13.42 -11.00 -12.77
N ASP A 187 13.18 -10.62 -11.51
CA ASP A 187 12.82 -11.55 -10.42
C ASP A 187 11.31 -11.74 -10.29
N LEU A 188 10.51 -10.71 -10.61
CA LEU A 188 9.05 -10.74 -10.52
C LEU A 188 8.39 -10.34 -11.86
N PRO A 189 8.13 -11.31 -12.75
CA PRO A 189 7.54 -11.02 -14.06
C PRO A 189 6.05 -10.67 -13.96
N GLY A 190 5.52 -9.99 -14.98
CA GLY A 190 4.08 -9.75 -15.12
C GLY A 190 3.56 -8.49 -14.43
N LEU A 191 4.44 -7.69 -13.80
CA LEU A 191 4.10 -6.39 -13.22
C LEU A 191 3.39 -5.46 -14.23
N LEU A 192 2.42 -4.70 -13.75
CA LEU A 192 1.71 -3.68 -14.52
C LEU A 192 2.58 -2.43 -14.75
N PHE A 193 3.38 -2.07 -13.74
CA PHE A 193 4.27 -0.90 -13.74
C PHE A 193 5.72 -1.34 -13.46
N PRO A 194 6.37 -2.10 -14.36
CA PRO A 194 7.72 -2.60 -14.11
C PRO A 194 8.76 -1.48 -14.17
N ALA A 195 9.53 -1.30 -13.10
CA ALA A 195 10.70 -0.41 -13.07
C ALA A 195 12.01 -1.23 -13.01
N PRO A 196 12.82 -1.31 -14.08
CA PRO A 196 14.07 -2.08 -14.06
C PRO A 196 15.12 -1.52 -13.08
N GLY A 197 16.05 -2.37 -12.63
CA GLY A 197 17.13 -1.99 -11.72
C GLY A 197 16.74 -1.97 -10.25
N GLY A 198 15.67 -2.70 -9.91
CA GLY A 198 15.18 -2.82 -8.54
C GLY A 198 15.99 -3.80 -7.68
N PRO A 199 15.73 -3.84 -6.36
CA PRO A 199 16.20 -4.90 -5.49
C PRO A 199 15.67 -6.28 -5.91
N SER A 200 16.44 -7.32 -5.62
CA SER A 200 15.98 -8.70 -5.80
C SER A 200 14.83 -9.04 -4.85
N LEU A 201 14.01 -10.03 -5.23
CA LEU A 201 12.92 -10.53 -4.38
C LEU A 201 13.45 -10.98 -3.01
N GLN A 202 14.65 -11.58 -3.00
CA GLN A 202 15.31 -12.01 -1.77
C GLN A 202 15.67 -10.82 -0.86
N ALA A 203 16.18 -9.73 -1.42
CA ALA A 203 16.54 -8.54 -0.64
C ALA A 203 15.30 -7.87 -0.02
N VAL A 204 14.24 -7.70 -0.83
CA VAL A 204 12.95 -7.16 -0.36
C VAL A 204 12.37 -8.07 0.74
N SER A 205 12.34 -9.38 0.50
CA SER A 205 11.84 -10.34 1.48
C SER A 205 12.61 -10.30 2.81
N GLY A 206 13.94 -10.15 2.75
CA GLY A 206 14.79 -10.03 3.93
C GLY A 206 14.48 -8.76 4.73
N ALA A 207 14.32 -7.62 4.05
CA ALA A 207 13.99 -6.35 4.69
C ALA A 207 12.60 -6.36 5.32
N VAL A 208 11.59 -6.85 4.60
CA VAL A 208 10.21 -6.98 5.11
C VAL A 208 10.16 -7.87 6.35
N ARG A 209 10.82 -9.04 6.33
CA ARG A 209 10.90 -9.91 7.51
C ARG A 209 11.58 -9.24 8.69
N ALA A 210 12.70 -8.53 8.45
CA ALA A 210 13.39 -7.80 9.52
C ALA A 210 12.49 -6.74 10.18
N ILE A 211 11.64 -6.06 9.41
CA ILE A 211 10.66 -5.09 9.94
C ILE A 211 9.58 -5.82 10.75
N VAL A 212 9.04 -6.92 10.23
CA VAL A 212 8.01 -7.73 10.90
C VAL A 212 8.51 -8.31 12.22
N ASP A 213 9.76 -8.79 12.25
CA ASP A 213 10.43 -9.34 13.43
C ASP A 213 10.63 -8.32 14.56
N THR A 214 10.54 -7.01 14.26
CA THR A 214 10.54 -5.99 15.32
C THR A 214 9.30 -6.05 16.22
N GLY A 215 8.25 -6.76 15.79
CA GLY A 215 6.96 -6.82 16.49
C GLY A 215 6.15 -5.52 16.41
N ARG A 216 6.61 -4.51 15.68
CA ARG A 216 5.95 -3.19 15.57
C ARG A 216 4.97 -3.07 14.42
N VAL A 217 4.97 -4.01 13.47
CA VAL A 217 4.02 -3.99 12.34
C VAL A 217 2.61 -4.24 12.87
N ALA A 218 1.77 -3.21 12.79
CA ALA A 218 0.37 -3.24 13.22
C ALA A 218 -0.55 -3.77 12.11
N ALA A 219 -0.23 -3.50 10.85
CA ALA A 219 -0.88 -4.10 9.69
C ALA A 219 0.09 -4.16 8.50
N PHE A 220 -0.16 -5.10 7.59
CA PHE A 220 0.61 -5.27 6.36
C PHE A 220 -0.31 -5.16 5.14
N GLY A 221 -0.01 -4.22 4.26
CA GLY A 221 -0.72 -4.04 2.98
C GLY A 221 0.16 -4.50 1.83
N LEU A 222 -0.41 -5.26 0.91
CA LEU A 222 0.26 -5.81 -0.27
C LEU A 222 -0.50 -5.41 -1.53
N ALA A 223 0.12 -4.59 -2.38
CA ALA A 223 -0.43 -4.27 -3.69
C ALA A 223 0.10 -5.26 -4.74
N CYS A 224 -0.82 -6.04 -5.30
CA CYS A 224 -0.62 -7.05 -6.35
C CYS A 224 -0.80 -6.40 -7.73
N THR A 225 0.05 -5.43 -8.04
CA THR A 225 0.06 -4.66 -9.29
C THR A 225 0.66 -5.47 -10.45
N TRP A 226 0.11 -6.65 -10.72
CA TRP A 226 0.52 -7.52 -11.83
C TRP A 226 -0.66 -8.07 -12.63
N ARG A 227 -0.33 -8.61 -13.80
CA ARG A 227 -1.24 -9.42 -14.62
C ARG A 227 -1.38 -10.80 -13.99
N ASP A 228 -2.62 -11.27 -13.90
CA ASP A 228 -2.94 -12.59 -13.35
C ASP A 228 -2.26 -13.70 -14.16
N ASP A 229 -2.00 -14.83 -13.51
CA ASP A 229 -1.44 -16.06 -14.10
C ASP A 229 -0.05 -15.92 -14.74
N GLN A 230 0.71 -14.88 -14.39
CA GLN A 230 2.11 -14.69 -14.83
C GLN A 230 3.14 -15.22 -13.81
N GLY A 231 2.68 -15.81 -12.69
CA GLY A 231 3.53 -16.43 -11.67
C GLY A 231 4.09 -15.47 -10.61
N ALA A 232 3.67 -14.21 -10.60
CA ALA A 232 4.09 -13.24 -9.59
C ALA A 232 3.58 -13.62 -8.18
N ALA A 233 2.31 -14.02 -8.07
CA ALA A 233 1.73 -14.43 -6.80
C ALA A 233 2.46 -15.64 -6.18
N ASP A 234 2.78 -16.66 -6.97
CA ASP A 234 3.53 -17.84 -6.49
C ASP A 234 4.92 -17.49 -5.98
N ARG A 235 5.60 -16.53 -6.63
CA ARG A 235 6.91 -16.03 -6.19
C ARG A 235 6.83 -15.22 -4.90
N MET A 236 5.76 -14.44 -4.71
CA MET A 236 5.55 -13.62 -3.52
C MET A 236 5.03 -14.41 -2.31
N ARG A 237 4.34 -15.54 -2.52
CA ARG A 237 3.73 -16.36 -1.47
C ARG A 237 4.68 -16.71 -0.31
N PRO A 238 5.96 -17.13 -0.53
CA PRO A 238 6.88 -17.40 0.57
C PRO A 238 7.23 -16.18 1.44
N LEU A 239 7.11 -14.96 0.93
CA LEU A 239 7.24 -13.75 1.75
C LEU A 239 5.98 -13.58 2.60
N VAL A 240 4.81 -13.71 1.98
CA VAL A 240 3.51 -13.46 2.62
C VAL A 240 3.17 -14.51 3.69
N ASP A 241 3.66 -15.73 3.56
CA ASP A 241 3.51 -16.75 4.61
C ASP A 241 4.33 -16.46 5.87
N THR A 242 5.31 -15.55 5.79
CA THR A 242 6.17 -15.16 6.91
C THR A 242 5.71 -13.92 7.67
N VAL A 243 4.62 -13.29 7.23
CA VAL A 243 4.03 -12.07 7.84
C VAL A 243 2.70 -12.33 8.51
#